data_AF-A0A813GJZ7-F1
#
_entry.id   AF-A0A813GJZ7-F1
#
_cell.length_a   1.000
_cell.length_b   1.000
_cell.length_c   1.000
_cell.angle_alpha   90.00
_cell.angle_beta   90.00
_cell.angle_gamma   90.00
#
_symmetry.space_group_name_H-M   'P 1'
#
loop_
_entity.id
_entity.type
_entity.pdbx_description
1 polymer ?
#
loop_
_entity_poly.entity_id
_entity_poly.type
_entity_poly.pdbx_seq_one_letter_code
_entity_poly.pdbx_strand_id
1 'polypeptide(L)'
;RNRSSFDEELSAEKPQRQSQRHGRPSDRCESVGRVMQDSQGPVNDFIRQKREAFFYESLKREPLGEAYVRGHEMPAFLQNEKSFRFGQKTAASTHMSHQTGKDAIAPPPAEGAEDPQAHERYVRSHQAFAPGERVNRRYAWPTEILAQPEKHAFGLSLSAGPGVAQ
;
A
#
# COMPACT_ATOMS: atom_id res chain seq x y z
N ARG A 1 -22.55 24.90 -81.25
CA ARG A 1 -23.49 25.41 -80.23
C ARG A 1 -22.94 26.74 -79.74
N ASN A 2 -23.59 27.81 -80.16
CA ASN A 2 -23.19 29.21 -79.96
C ASN A 2 -23.45 29.64 -78.52
N ARG A 3 -22.45 30.26 -77.88
CA ARG A 3 -22.57 31.24 -76.78
C ARG A 3 -21.27 32.07 -76.71
N SER A 4 -20.97 32.75 -77.80
CA SER A 4 -20.15 33.97 -77.82
C SER A 4 -21.13 35.14 -77.77
N SER A 5 -21.00 36.04 -76.79
CA SER A 5 -21.55 37.43 -76.73
C SER A 5 -22.20 37.89 -75.41
N PHE A 6 -22.00 37.25 -74.25
CA PHE A 6 -22.63 37.75 -73.00
C PHE A 6 -21.72 38.08 -71.82
N ASP A 7 -20.45 37.66 -71.82
CA ASP A 7 -19.51 37.96 -70.71
C ASP A 7 -18.49 39.06 -71.06
N GLU A 8 -18.62 39.70 -72.22
CA GLU A 8 -17.70 40.75 -72.72
C GLU A 8 -18.25 42.19 -72.55
N GLU A 9 -19.38 42.36 -71.85
CA GLU A 9 -20.00 43.68 -71.59
C GLU A 9 -20.06 44.07 -70.11
N LEU A 10 -19.41 43.33 -69.20
CA LEU A 10 -19.34 43.68 -67.77
C LEU A 10 -18.01 44.31 -67.33
N SER A 11 -17.23 44.82 -68.28
CA SER A 11 -16.22 45.86 -68.05
C SER A 11 -16.88 47.24 -68.12
N ALA A 12 -17.89 47.47 -67.27
CA ALA A 12 -18.38 48.81 -67.03
C ALA A 12 -17.25 49.61 -66.35
N GLU A 13 -16.50 50.33 -67.19
CA GLU A 13 -15.53 51.34 -66.85
C GLU A 13 -16.14 52.28 -65.80
N LYS A 14 -15.72 52.11 -64.54
CA LYS A 14 -16.06 53.09 -63.52
C LYS A 14 -15.45 54.41 -63.98
N PRO A 15 -16.21 55.51 -64.09
CA PRO A 15 -15.63 56.79 -64.45
C PRO A 15 -14.55 57.12 -63.43
N GLN A 16 -13.29 57.14 -63.87
CA GLN A 16 -12.19 57.69 -63.08
C GLN A 16 -12.52 59.15 -62.88
N ARG A 17 -13.13 59.48 -61.73
CA ARG A 17 -13.19 60.85 -61.25
C ARG A 17 -11.75 61.30 -61.06
N GLN A 18 -11.19 61.97 -62.05
CA GLN A 18 -9.93 62.69 -61.95
C GLN A 18 -10.17 63.90 -61.04
N SER A 19 -10.32 63.67 -59.74
CA SER A 19 -10.13 64.73 -58.77
C SER A 19 -8.64 65.06 -58.78
N GLN A 20 -8.26 66.23 -59.28
CA GLN A 20 -6.92 66.77 -59.11
C GLN A 20 -6.64 66.87 -57.61
N ARG A 21 -5.85 65.94 -57.09
CA ARG A 21 -5.32 65.99 -55.73
C ARG A 21 -3.89 66.49 -55.84
N HIS A 22 -3.59 67.62 -55.21
CA HIS A 22 -2.23 68.13 -55.08
C HIS A 22 -1.56 67.49 -53.86
N GLY A 23 -0.26 67.18 -53.94
CA GLY A 23 0.54 66.62 -52.85
C GLY A 23 1.18 65.25 -53.18
N ARG A 24 2.24 64.88 -52.45
CA ARG A 24 2.90 63.56 -52.57
C ARG A 24 2.04 62.53 -51.83
N PRO A 25 1.53 61.48 -52.49
CA PRO A 25 0.86 60.39 -51.78
C PRO A 25 1.86 59.75 -50.82
N SER A 26 1.54 59.75 -49.53
CA SER A 26 2.29 58.98 -48.54
C SER A 26 1.73 57.57 -48.47
N ASP A 27 2.59 56.60 -48.16
CA ASP A 27 2.13 55.28 -47.80
C ASP A 27 1.20 55.38 -46.58
N ARG A 28 0.14 54.57 -46.58
CA ARG A 28 -0.79 54.55 -45.44
C ARG A 28 -0.05 53.98 -44.24
N CYS A 29 -0.24 54.61 -43.08
CA CYS A 29 0.26 54.07 -41.82
C CYS A 29 -0.39 52.72 -41.52
N GLU A 30 0.33 51.85 -40.80
CA GLU A 30 -0.24 50.60 -40.32
C GLU A 30 -1.46 50.87 -39.41
N SER A 31 -2.46 49.99 -39.48
CA SER A 31 -3.64 50.11 -38.63
C SER A 31 -3.29 49.72 -37.20
N VAL A 32 -3.63 50.59 -36.24
CA VAL A 32 -3.52 50.28 -34.80
C VAL A 32 -4.24 48.97 -34.47
N GLY A 33 -5.40 48.71 -35.07
CA GLY A 33 -6.13 47.47 -34.85
C GLY A 33 -5.36 46.22 -35.28
N ARG A 34 -4.54 46.32 -36.33
CA ARG A 34 -3.68 45.22 -36.79
C ARG A 34 -2.49 45.01 -35.85
N VAL A 35 -1.96 46.08 -35.28
CA VAL A 35 -0.83 46.02 -34.32
C VAL A 35 -1.27 45.46 -32.96
N MET A 36 -2.49 45.80 -32.51
CA MET A 36 -3.03 45.33 -31.23
C MET A 36 -3.58 43.90 -31.30
N GLN A 37 -3.80 43.34 -32.49
CA GLN A 37 -4.22 41.96 -32.67
C GLN A 37 -3.01 41.03 -32.68
N ASP A 38 -2.70 40.44 -31.52
CA ASP A 38 -1.67 39.38 -31.41
C ASP A 38 -2.15 38.05 -32.02
N SER A 39 -3.47 37.81 -32.09
CA SER A 39 -4.02 36.54 -32.55
C SER A 39 -3.97 36.41 -34.08
N GLN A 40 -3.13 35.51 -34.58
CA GLN A 40 -3.04 35.16 -36.00
C GLN A 40 -4.01 34.02 -36.38
N GLY A 41 -4.95 33.68 -35.49
CA GLY A 41 -5.93 32.61 -35.67
C GLY A 41 -5.44 31.26 -35.12
N PRO A 42 -6.37 30.30 -34.90
CA PRO A 42 -6.12 29.12 -34.08
C PRO A 42 -5.04 28.19 -34.62
N VAL A 43 -4.87 28.10 -35.95
CA VAL A 43 -3.84 27.26 -36.57
C VAL A 43 -2.45 27.85 -36.36
N ASN A 44 -2.31 29.17 -36.49
CA ASN A 44 -1.04 29.86 -36.28
C ASN A 44 -0.64 29.82 -34.81
N ASP A 45 -1.62 29.96 -33.90
CA ASP A 45 -1.39 29.84 -32.46
C ASP A 45 -0.92 28.42 -32.07
N PHE A 46 -1.51 27.37 -32.66
CA PHE A 46 -1.05 25.99 -32.46
C PHE A 46 0.38 25.75 -32.95
N ILE A 47 0.72 26.26 -34.15
CA ILE A 47 2.07 26.15 -34.71
C ILE A 47 3.07 26.91 -33.83
N ARG A 48 2.71 28.11 -33.38
CA ARG A 48 3.51 28.92 -32.46
C ARG A 48 3.72 28.17 -31.15
N GLN A 49 2.67 27.67 -30.52
CA GLN A 49 2.76 26.92 -29.26
C GLN A 49 3.65 25.67 -29.40
N LYS A 50 3.54 24.91 -30.50
CA LYS A 50 4.42 23.76 -30.74
C LYS A 50 5.88 24.14 -30.91
N ARG A 51 6.17 25.24 -31.62
CA ARG A 51 7.54 25.75 -31.75
C ARG A 51 8.08 26.17 -30.39
N GLU A 52 7.33 27.01 -29.69
CA GLU A 52 7.71 27.54 -28.39
C GLU A 52 7.93 26.42 -27.35
N ALA A 53 7.06 25.40 -27.32
CA ALA A 53 7.20 24.24 -26.42
C ALA A 53 8.49 23.44 -26.66
N PHE A 54 9.02 23.43 -27.88
CA PHE A 54 10.28 22.75 -28.18
C PHE A 54 11.49 23.55 -27.66
N PHE A 55 11.48 24.87 -27.83
CA PHE A 55 12.64 25.73 -27.53
C PHE A 55 12.68 26.24 -26.11
N TYR A 56 11.55 26.65 -25.53
CA TYR A 56 11.53 27.32 -24.24
C TYR A 56 11.42 26.35 -23.08
N GLU A 57 12.35 26.48 -22.14
CA GLU A 57 12.37 25.66 -20.93
C GLU A 57 11.27 26.04 -19.93
N SER A 58 10.84 27.31 -19.92
CA SER A 58 9.71 27.78 -19.11
C SER A 58 8.44 26.98 -19.40
N LEU A 59 8.10 26.81 -20.68
CA LEU A 59 6.93 26.04 -21.10
C LEU A 59 7.04 24.55 -20.77
N LYS A 60 8.25 24.01 -20.68
CA LYS A 60 8.48 22.62 -20.27
C LYS A 60 8.30 22.45 -18.76
N ARG A 61 8.77 23.41 -17.97
CA ARG A 61 8.75 23.37 -16.49
C ARG A 61 7.41 23.81 -15.89
N GLU A 62 6.71 24.70 -16.58
CA GLU A 62 5.51 25.38 -16.09
C GLU A 62 4.34 25.27 -17.09
N PRO A 63 3.94 24.05 -17.51
CA PRO A 63 2.74 23.91 -18.33
C PRO A 63 1.49 24.25 -17.51
N LEU A 64 0.61 25.08 -18.07
CA LEU A 64 -0.60 25.51 -17.36
C LEU A 64 -1.57 24.35 -17.18
N GLY A 65 -1.91 24.04 -15.92
CA GLY A 65 -2.88 22.98 -15.58
C GLY A 65 -2.29 21.56 -15.58
N GLU A 66 -1.01 21.40 -15.92
CA GLU A 66 -0.30 20.13 -15.88
C GLU A 66 0.87 20.18 -14.91
N ALA A 67 1.27 19.02 -14.39
CA ALA A 67 2.48 18.92 -13.58
C ALA A 67 3.72 18.84 -14.47
N TYR A 68 4.87 19.27 -13.92
CA TYR A 68 6.14 19.15 -14.62
C TYR A 68 6.53 17.69 -14.88
N VAL A 69 6.75 17.33 -16.14
CA VAL A 69 7.19 16.00 -16.57
C VAL A 69 8.73 15.97 -16.66
N ARG A 70 9.37 15.19 -15.78
CA ARG A 70 10.84 15.10 -15.66
C ARG A 70 11.51 14.18 -16.68
N GLY A 71 10.74 13.49 -17.53
CA GLY A 71 11.28 12.56 -18.53
C GLY A 71 11.77 11.23 -17.97
N HIS A 72 11.31 10.81 -16.78
CA HIS A 72 11.64 9.50 -16.23
C HIS A 72 10.90 8.38 -16.98
N GLU A 73 11.64 7.35 -17.39
CA GLU A 73 11.07 6.13 -17.96
C GLU A 73 10.46 5.29 -16.82
N MET A 74 9.13 5.22 -16.80
CA MET A 74 8.41 4.43 -15.80
C MET A 74 8.32 2.97 -16.26
N PRO A 75 8.55 1.99 -15.38
CA PRO A 75 8.35 0.58 -15.69
C PRO A 75 6.96 0.27 -16.27
N ALA A 76 6.89 -0.64 -17.24
CA ALA A 76 5.66 -0.96 -17.98
C ALA A 76 4.50 -1.42 -17.07
N PHE A 77 4.79 -2.13 -15.98
CA PHE A 77 3.75 -2.58 -15.04
C PHE A 77 3.03 -1.41 -14.36
N LEU A 78 3.69 -0.27 -14.15
CA LEU A 78 3.06 0.92 -13.55
C LEU A 78 2.05 1.59 -14.49
N GLN A 79 2.26 1.48 -15.80
CA GLN A 79 1.39 2.07 -16.81
C GLN A 79 0.18 1.17 -17.12
N ASN A 80 0.40 -0.14 -17.13
CA ASN A 80 -0.63 -1.12 -17.50
C ASN A 80 -1.56 -1.49 -16.32
N GLU A 81 -1.06 -1.47 -15.08
CA GLU A 81 -1.85 -1.86 -13.91
C GLU A 81 -2.52 -0.65 -13.25
N LYS A 82 -3.79 -0.40 -13.59
CA LYS A 82 -4.60 0.66 -12.93
C LYS A 82 -4.77 0.45 -11.41
N SER A 83 -4.56 -0.78 -10.94
CA SER A 83 -4.59 -1.15 -9.52
C SER A 83 -3.31 -0.81 -8.76
N PHE A 84 -2.19 -0.52 -9.44
CA PHE A 84 -0.93 -0.23 -8.78
C PHE A 84 -1.04 1.01 -7.87
N ARG A 85 -0.43 0.93 -6.68
CA ARG A 85 -0.37 2.01 -5.70
C ARG A 85 1.08 2.25 -5.33
N PHE A 86 1.52 3.50 -5.41
CA PHE A 86 2.84 3.91 -4.95
C PHE A 86 2.94 3.85 -3.43
N GLY A 87 4.17 3.68 -2.93
CA GLY A 87 4.48 3.59 -1.50
C GLY A 87 4.68 2.16 -1.01
N GLN A 88 5.20 2.06 0.21
CA GLN A 88 5.38 0.77 0.89
C GLN A 88 4.11 0.40 1.63
N LYS A 89 3.54 -0.77 1.32
CA LYS A 89 2.43 -1.33 2.10
C LYS A 89 2.95 -1.66 3.49
N THR A 90 2.44 -0.99 4.51
CA THR A 90 2.62 -1.43 5.89
C THR A 90 1.75 -2.65 6.13
N ALA A 91 2.29 -3.68 6.77
CA ALA A 91 1.55 -4.87 7.16
C ALA A 91 0.61 -4.58 8.35
N ALA A 92 -0.15 -3.48 8.32
CA ALA A 92 -1.07 -3.08 9.38
C ALA A 92 -2.18 -4.12 9.60
N SER A 93 -2.54 -4.88 8.56
CA SER A 93 -3.50 -5.98 8.66
C SER A 93 -2.87 -7.30 9.14
N THR A 94 -1.55 -7.44 9.11
CA THR A 94 -0.87 -8.71 9.39
C THR A 94 0.45 -8.37 10.06
N HIS A 95 0.41 -8.25 11.40
CA HIS A 95 1.62 -8.02 12.20
C HIS A 95 2.70 -9.05 11.83
N MET A 96 3.99 -8.72 11.98
CA MET A 96 5.11 -9.59 11.55
C MET A 96 5.05 -11.02 12.09
N SER A 97 4.34 -11.23 13.21
CA SER A 97 4.14 -12.53 13.85
C SER A 97 2.92 -13.30 13.34
N HIS A 98 2.12 -12.77 12.40
CA HIS A 98 0.79 -13.26 12.02
C HIS A 98 -0.19 -13.46 13.20
N GLN A 99 0.21 -13.10 14.42
CA GLN A 99 -0.60 -13.23 15.61
C GLN A 99 -1.60 -12.08 15.64
N THR A 100 -2.86 -12.46 15.78
CA THR A 100 -3.91 -11.51 16.12
C THR A 100 -3.83 -11.19 17.61
N GLY A 101 -4.40 -10.05 18.04
CA GLY A 101 -4.49 -9.73 19.46
C GLY A 101 -5.21 -10.82 20.27
N LYS A 102 -6.11 -11.59 19.62
CA LYS A 102 -6.78 -12.74 20.23
C LYS A 102 -5.80 -13.86 20.55
N ASP A 103 -4.89 -14.18 19.63
CA ASP A 103 -3.91 -15.26 19.82
C ASP A 103 -2.93 -14.94 20.97
N ALA A 104 -2.67 -13.66 21.21
CA ALA A 104 -1.85 -13.21 22.34
C ALA A 104 -2.60 -13.30 23.69
N ILE A 105 -3.91 -13.01 23.71
CA ILE A 105 -4.72 -13.06 24.93
C ILE A 105 -5.11 -14.50 25.29
N ALA A 106 -5.50 -15.27 24.28
CA ALA A 106 -5.99 -16.63 24.40
C ALA A 106 -5.18 -17.50 23.43
N PRO A 107 -3.98 -17.95 23.85
CA PRO A 107 -3.21 -18.86 23.03
C PRO A 107 -4.06 -20.09 22.72
N PRO A 108 -3.99 -20.63 21.49
CA PRO A 108 -4.67 -21.87 21.16
C PRO A 108 -4.20 -22.97 22.13
N PRO A 109 -5.09 -23.91 22.50
CA PRO A 109 -4.73 -24.99 23.41
C PRO A 109 -3.51 -25.71 22.84
N ALA A 110 -2.43 -25.75 23.62
CA ALA A 110 -1.22 -26.45 23.21
C ALA A 110 -1.59 -27.92 22.95
N GLU A 111 -1.23 -28.42 21.76
CA GLU A 111 -1.44 -29.82 21.39
C GLU A 111 -0.46 -30.69 22.19
N GLY A 112 -0.83 -31.03 23.43
CA GLY A 112 -0.04 -31.90 24.28
C GLY A 112 -0.43 -31.75 25.73
N ALA A 113 -0.82 -32.85 26.36
CA ALA A 113 -0.85 -32.94 27.81
C ALA A 113 0.56 -32.62 28.35
N GLU A 114 0.61 -31.91 29.49
CA GLU A 114 1.86 -31.65 30.23
C GLU A 114 2.71 -32.94 30.32
N ASP A 115 3.98 -32.85 29.91
CA ASP A 115 4.89 -34.01 29.95
C ASP A 115 5.05 -34.46 31.42
N PRO A 116 4.67 -35.69 31.79
CA PRO A 116 4.76 -36.16 33.17
C PRO A 116 6.20 -36.13 33.71
N GLN A 117 7.22 -36.27 32.85
CA GLN A 117 8.62 -36.13 33.27
C GLN A 117 9.01 -34.68 33.54
N ALA A 118 8.45 -33.73 32.80
CA ALA A 118 8.61 -32.30 33.10
C ALA A 118 7.95 -31.96 34.44
N HIS A 119 6.74 -32.48 34.70
CA HIS A 119 6.04 -32.33 35.99
C HIS A 119 6.88 -32.85 37.15
N GLU A 120 7.38 -34.09 37.09
CA GLU A 120 8.21 -34.66 38.17
C GLU A 120 9.48 -33.82 38.45
N ARG A 121 10.14 -33.31 37.41
CA ARG A 121 11.31 -32.44 37.55
C ARG A 121 10.95 -31.10 38.19
N TYR A 122 9.80 -30.55 37.82
CA TYR A 122 9.31 -29.28 38.36
C TYR A 122 8.92 -29.42 39.83
N VAL A 123 8.20 -30.47 40.18
CA VAL A 123 7.85 -30.82 41.57
C VAL A 123 9.12 -30.97 42.42
N ARG A 124 10.15 -31.66 41.91
CA ARG A 124 11.41 -31.86 42.64
C ARG A 124 12.19 -30.57 42.87
N SER A 125 12.18 -29.65 41.90
CA SER A 125 12.97 -28.42 41.94
C SER A 125 12.27 -27.26 42.67
N HIS A 126 10.95 -27.15 42.51
CA HIS A 126 10.16 -26.01 43.00
C HIS A 126 9.14 -26.39 44.08
N GLN A 127 9.04 -27.66 44.46
CA GLN A 127 8.03 -28.17 45.41
C GLN A 127 6.59 -27.80 45.00
N ALA A 128 6.34 -27.69 43.70
CA ALA A 128 5.06 -27.31 43.13
C ALA A 128 4.26 -28.57 42.75
N PHE A 129 3.36 -28.99 43.64
CA PHE A 129 2.54 -30.19 43.49
C PHE A 129 1.20 -29.87 42.82
N ALA A 130 0.64 -30.84 42.09
CA ALA A 130 -0.74 -30.71 41.61
C ALA A 130 -1.74 -30.81 42.78
N PRO A 131 -2.91 -30.16 42.68
CA PRO A 131 -3.96 -30.31 43.69
C PRO A 131 -4.36 -31.79 43.87
N GLY A 132 -4.31 -32.28 45.11
CA GLY A 132 -4.63 -33.68 45.45
C GLY A 132 -3.47 -34.66 45.30
N GLU A 133 -2.28 -34.21 44.89
CA GLU A 133 -1.09 -35.06 44.79
C GLU A 133 -0.49 -35.33 46.18
N ARG A 134 -0.03 -36.57 46.40
CA ARG A 134 0.71 -36.95 47.62
C ARG A 134 2.20 -36.78 47.38
N VAL A 135 2.93 -36.32 48.40
CA VAL A 135 4.39 -36.20 48.33
C VAL A 135 5.03 -37.59 48.26
N ASN A 136 5.63 -37.93 47.12
CA ASN A 136 6.42 -39.14 46.99
C ASN A 136 7.85 -38.91 47.49
N ARG A 137 8.17 -39.50 48.65
CA ARG A 137 9.49 -39.37 49.29
C ARG A 137 10.53 -40.36 48.75
N ARG A 138 10.16 -41.24 47.82
CA ARG A 138 11.04 -42.25 47.21
C ARG A 138 11.79 -43.11 48.25
N TYR A 139 11.09 -43.49 49.33
CA TYR A 139 11.64 -44.42 50.32
C TYR A 139 11.87 -45.81 49.69
N ALA A 140 12.96 -46.46 50.09
CA ALA A 140 13.23 -47.86 49.77
C ALA A 140 12.37 -48.75 50.70
N TRP A 141 11.12 -48.98 50.33
CA TRP A 141 10.22 -49.84 51.09
C TRP A 141 10.62 -51.32 50.97
N PRO A 142 10.45 -52.13 52.03
CA PRO A 142 10.55 -53.58 51.96
C PRO A 142 9.67 -54.16 50.85
N THR A 143 10.16 -55.20 50.17
CA THR A 143 9.46 -55.84 49.04
C THR A 143 8.08 -56.39 49.42
N GLU A 144 7.92 -56.84 50.67
CA GLU A 144 6.65 -57.33 51.21
C GLU A 144 5.57 -56.25 51.24
N ILE A 145 5.94 -55.01 51.56
CA ILE A 145 5.02 -53.86 51.61
C ILE A 145 4.71 -53.36 50.19
N LEU A 146 5.72 -53.36 49.31
CA LEU A 146 5.55 -52.96 47.91
C LEU A 146 4.63 -53.92 47.13
N ALA A 147 4.68 -55.22 47.43
CA ALA A 147 3.86 -56.23 46.76
C ALA A 147 2.38 -56.12 47.15
N GLN A 148 2.07 -55.75 48.40
CA GLN A 148 0.70 -55.72 48.92
C GLN A 148 0.49 -54.53 49.89
N PRO A 149 0.48 -53.28 49.39
CA PRO A 149 0.38 -52.10 50.24
C PRO A 149 -0.94 -52.02 51.02
N GLU A 150 -2.02 -52.59 50.47
CA GLU A 150 -3.35 -52.58 51.10
C GLU A 150 -3.49 -53.56 52.27
N LYS A 151 -2.61 -54.57 52.35
CA LYS A 151 -2.67 -55.61 53.39
C LYS A 151 -1.70 -55.36 54.54
N HIS A 152 -0.76 -54.44 54.36
CA HIS A 152 0.19 -54.07 55.40
C HIS A 152 -0.42 -53.01 56.33
N ALA A 153 -0.79 -53.42 57.54
CA ALA A 153 -1.18 -52.48 58.59
C ALA A 153 0.07 -51.90 59.26
N PHE A 154 0.17 -50.56 59.27
CA PHE A 154 1.24 -49.87 59.99
C PHE A 154 0.91 -49.74 61.49
N GLY A 155 1.93 -49.85 62.34
CA GLY A 155 1.80 -49.71 63.80
C GLY A 155 2.01 -51.02 64.55
N LEU A 156 2.14 -50.94 65.88
CA LEU A 156 2.29 -52.12 66.74
C LEU A 156 0.96 -52.86 66.83
N SER A 157 0.93 -54.14 66.44
CA SER A 157 -0.16 -55.03 66.78
C SER A 157 0.01 -55.50 68.23
N LEU A 158 -0.96 -55.17 69.08
CA LEU A 158 -1.03 -55.70 70.44
C LEU A 158 -1.45 -57.17 70.37
N SER A 159 -0.51 -58.08 70.14
CA SER A 159 -0.70 -59.48 70.53
C SER A 159 -0.46 -59.56 72.04
N ALA A 160 -1.50 -59.90 72.79
CA ALA A 160 -1.45 -60.09 74.24
C ALA A 160 -0.20 -60.91 74.64
N GLY A 161 0.65 -60.33 75.48
CA GLY A 161 1.79 -61.04 76.06
C GLY A 161 1.33 -62.24 76.90
N PRO A 162 2.18 -63.25 77.12
CA PRO A 162 1.83 -64.39 77.95
C PRO A 162 1.59 -63.90 79.38
N GLY A 163 0.35 -64.05 79.86
CA GLY A 163 0.00 -63.82 81.26
C GLY A 163 0.81 -64.75 82.15
N VAL A 164 1.61 -64.17 83.04
CA VAL A 164 2.23 -64.87 84.16
C VAL A 164 1.10 -65.29 85.10
N ALA A 165 0.87 -66.60 85.21
CA ALA A 165 -0.01 -67.17 86.22
C ALA A 165 0.61 -67.01 87.61
N GLN A 166 -0.16 -66.47 88.56
CA GLN A 166 0.01 -66.70 89.99
C GLN A 166 -1.22 -67.45 90.50
#